data_AF-A0A6A4THA2-F1
#
_entry.id   AF-A0A6A4THA2-F1
#
_cell.length_a   1.000
_cell.length_b   1.000
_cell.length_c   1.000
_cell.angle_alpha   90.00
_cell.angle_beta   90.00
_cell.angle_gamma   90.00
#
_symmetry.space_group_name_H-M   'P 1'
#
loop_
_entity.id
_entity.type
_entity.pdbx_description
1 polymer ?
#
loop_
_entity_poly.entity_id
_entity_poly.type
_entity_poly.pdbx_seq_one_letter_code
_entity_poly.pdbx_strand_id
1 'polypeptide(L)'
;MPPPGVCLNIMEARHKQDGYGSPSNPASFFNQNYQQLKQHCLLNRVRYTDEIFPPNSNTIGKELLGPAELARVVWCRPAEMSPKPSFIVDGISRFDFAQGQLGNCWFLASIGALTFQQQVLRQVVPLEQTFDEHYCGLFHFRFWRFGKWVDVVIDDKLPTIGGRLIFVHSKDQNEFWPALLEKAYAKVCGSYSDMRSGTPAEAMMDFTGGVHLGINLADPPPDLWELMFRAGNSVTLMGCGTPQGETSANTVLSNGLVQGHAYTITGVKQTTSRGKLVHLVRFWNPWGKGEWKGDWSDKSSLWKTVSAQDREMCHSISDDGEFWMTMADFCKFFNELSICCLTPDFLDGNSSSHWEASMYEGRWVAGTTAGGCLNNRDSFWTNPQYRIKVDQIDSEKNTLVSLMQKPDKWNRHLIQNHHIGFSVYEVHSLLFFIFPQCVALL
;
A
#
# COMPACT_ATOMS: atom_id res chain seq x y z
N MET A 1 2.84 -1.08 42.88
CA MET A 1 2.60 -1.85 41.64
C MET A 1 3.15 -1.04 40.47
N PRO A 2 3.88 -1.62 39.51
CA PRO A 2 4.27 -0.86 38.33
C PRO A 2 3.00 -0.35 37.60
N PRO A 3 3.05 0.83 36.96
CA PRO A 3 1.91 1.37 36.24
C PRO A 3 1.36 0.36 35.21
N PRO A 4 0.04 0.35 34.95
CA PRO A 4 -0.56 -0.54 33.95
C PRO A 4 0.18 -0.42 32.62
N GLY A 5 0.64 -1.56 32.07
CA GLY A 5 1.33 -1.63 30.78
C GLY A 5 2.86 -1.69 30.82
N VAL A 6 3.52 -1.46 31.96
CA VAL A 6 4.99 -1.55 32.05
C VAL A 6 5.50 -2.96 31.74
N CYS A 7 4.84 -4.01 32.25
CA CYS A 7 5.23 -5.39 31.96
C CYS A 7 5.07 -5.73 30.47
N LEU A 8 3.99 -5.24 29.82
CA LEU A 8 3.76 -5.43 28.39
C LEU A 8 4.85 -4.73 27.56
N ASN A 9 5.21 -3.50 27.91
CA ASN A 9 6.29 -2.77 27.22
C ASN A 9 7.65 -3.46 27.36
N ILE A 10 7.97 -4.01 28.53
CA ILE A 10 9.21 -4.76 28.76
C ILE A 10 9.21 -6.05 27.93
N MET A 11 8.08 -6.76 27.88
CA MET A 11 7.95 -7.96 27.04
C MET A 11 8.07 -7.63 25.56
N GLU A 12 7.40 -6.58 25.07
CA GLU A 12 7.51 -6.16 23.67
C GLU A 12 8.94 -5.71 23.31
N ALA A 13 9.63 -5.01 24.21
CA ALA A 13 11.02 -4.61 24.00
C ALA A 13 11.96 -5.82 23.92
N ARG A 14 11.78 -6.83 24.78
CA ARG A 14 12.55 -8.09 24.73
C ARG A 14 12.24 -8.88 23.45
N HIS A 15 10.97 -9.01 23.10
CA HIS A 15 10.57 -9.65 21.85
C HIS A 15 11.21 -8.99 20.62
N LYS A 16 11.27 -7.65 20.58
CA LYS A 16 11.97 -6.93 19.51
C LYS A 16 13.47 -7.24 19.46
N GLN A 17 14.13 -7.36 20.62
CA GLN A 17 15.55 -7.78 20.68
C GLN A 17 15.77 -9.19 20.14
N ASP A 18 14.81 -10.10 20.35
CA ASP A 18 14.82 -11.46 19.80
C ASP A 18 14.36 -11.53 18.32
N GLY A 19 14.19 -10.37 17.68
CA GLY A 19 13.81 -10.25 16.27
C GLY A 19 12.32 -10.46 15.98
N TYR A 20 11.45 -10.54 17.00
CA TYR A 20 10.00 -10.68 16.80
C TYR A 20 9.40 -9.43 16.15
N GLY A 21 8.57 -9.63 15.12
CA GLY A 21 8.04 -8.57 14.28
C GLY A 21 9.01 -8.07 13.21
N SER A 22 10.13 -8.76 13.00
CA SER A 22 11.04 -8.52 11.87
C SER A 22 10.55 -9.23 10.60
N PRO A 23 11.11 -8.92 9.41
CA PRO A 23 10.79 -9.64 8.19
C PRO A 23 10.99 -11.17 8.27
N SER A 24 12.00 -11.62 9.01
CA SER A 24 12.38 -13.04 9.16
C SER A 24 11.65 -13.75 10.30
N ASN A 25 11.11 -13.02 11.27
CA ASN A 25 10.32 -13.56 12.38
C ASN A 25 9.06 -12.68 12.59
N PRO A 26 8.11 -12.72 11.65
CA PRO A 26 6.91 -11.88 11.71
C PRO A 26 6.00 -12.26 12.88
N ALA A 27 5.32 -11.28 13.44
CA ALA A 27 4.32 -11.49 14.48
C ALA A 27 3.09 -12.22 13.92
N SER A 28 2.53 -13.19 14.65
CA SER A 28 1.32 -13.89 14.20
C SER A 28 0.08 -13.02 14.40
N PHE A 29 -0.65 -12.71 13.32
CA PHE A 29 -1.91 -11.98 13.43
C PHE A 29 -2.93 -12.81 14.22
N PHE A 30 -3.51 -12.20 15.27
CA PHE A 30 -4.39 -12.89 16.22
C PHE A 30 -3.83 -14.23 16.75
N ASN A 31 -2.51 -14.34 16.91
CA ASN A 31 -1.83 -15.55 17.38
C ASN A 31 -2.07 -16.80 16.49
N GLN A 32 -2.46 -16.62 15.22
CA GLN A 32 -2.60 -17.72 14.26
C GLN A 32 -1.23 -18.03 13.64
N ASN A 33 -0.63 -19.16 14.00
CA ASN A 33 0.65 -19.60 13.44
C ASN A 33 0.42 -20.49 12.20
N TYR A 34 0.85 -20.02 11.03
CA TYR A 34 0.65 -20.72 9.75
C TYR A 34 1.17 -22.17 9.77
N GLN A 35 2.39 -22.40 10.26
CA GLN A 35 3.01 -23.74 10.23
C GLN A 35 2.28 -24.73 11.16
N GLN A 36 1.92 -24.29 12.37
CA GLN A 36 1.16 -25.12 13.32
C GLN A 36 -0.23 -25.45 12.79
N LEU A 37 -0.94 -24.46 12.22
CA LEU A 37 -2.26 -24.66 11.63
C LEU A 37 -2.19 -25.58 10.40
N LYS A 38 -1.20 -25.39 9.53
CA LYS A 38 -0.96 -26.25 8.36
C LYS A 38 -0.71 -27.69 8.79
N GLN A 39 0.19 -27.91 9.74
CA GLN A 39 0.49 -29.24 10.27
C GLN A 39 -0.75 -29.89 10.88
N HIS A 40 -1.52 -29.15 11.68
CA HIS A 40 -2.77 -29.64 12.26
C HIS A 40 -3.77 -30.07 11.17
N CYS A 41 -4.00 -29.23 10.17
CA CYS A 41 -4.95 -29.53 9.09
C CYS A 41 -4.52 -30.74 8.26
N LEU A 42 -3.23 -30.88 7.95
CA LEU A 42 -2.69 -32.01 7.21
C LEU A 42 -2.80 -33.33 7.99
N LEU A 43 -2.43 -33.33 9.28
CA LEU A 43 -2.52 -34.52 10.14
C LEU A 43 -3.96 -35.02 10.30
N ASN A 44 -4.91 -34.08 10.48
CA ASN A 44 -6.32 -34.42 10.68
C ASN A 44 -7.09 -34.55 9.35
N ARG A 45 -6.44 -34.32 8.20
CA ARG A 45 -7.05 -34.34 6.86
C ARG A 45 -8.28 -33.44 6.75
N VAL A 46 -8.20 -32.26 7.37
CA VAL A 46 -9.28 -31.26 7.35
C VAL A 46 -8.87 -30.05 6.50
N ARG A 47 -9.87 -29.36 5.94
CA ARG A 47 -9.68 -28.06 5.31
C ARG A 47 -9.74 -26.96 6.36
N TYR A 48 -8.80 -26.04 6.33
CA TYR A 48 -8.80 -24.90 7.24
C TYR A 48 -10.03 -24.00 6.96
N THR A 49 -10.65 -23.54 8.03
CA THR A 49 -11.69 -22.51 8.03
C THR A 49 -11.29 -21.48 9.07
N ASP A 50 -11.28 -20.21 8.68
CA ASP A 50 -10.81 -19.13 9.52
C ASP A 50 -11.91 -18.62 10.44
N GLU A 51 -11.91 -19.05 11.69
CA GLU A 51 -12.91 -18.65 12.69
C GLU A 51 -12.85 -17.15 13.03
N ILE A 52 -11.71 -16.50 12.79
CA ILE A 52 -11.53 -15.05 13.07
C ILE A 52 -12.08 -14.21 11.92
N PHE A 53 -12.00 -14.72 10.69
CA PHE A 53 -12.50 -14.06 9.48
C PHE A 53 -13.44 -15.00 8.70
N PRO A 54 -14.59 -15.35 9.30
CA PRO A 54 -15.43 -16.45 8.84
C PRO A 54 -16.08 -16.15 7.47
N PRO A 55 -16.37 -17.17 6.65
CA PRO A 55 -16.99 -17.00 5.34
C PRO A 55 -18.48 -16.68 5.44
N ASN A 56 -18.84 -15.50 5.95
CA ASN A 56 -20.22 -15.05 6.13
C ASN A 56 -20.40 -13.56 5.82
N SER A 57 -21.63 -13.05 5.97
CA SER A 57 -21.98 -11.67 5.66
C SER A 57 -21.24 -10.62 6.49
N ASN A 58 -20.82 -10.94 7.72
CA ASN A 58 -20.11 -9.99 8.58
C ASN A 58 -18.73 -9.65 8.01
N THR A 59 -18.08 -10.64 7.39
CA THR A 59 -16.78 -10.51 6.75
C THR A 59 -16.85 -9.70 5.45
N ILE A 60 -17.97 -9.75 4.73
CA ILE A 60 -18.24 -8.83 3.62
C ILE A 60 -18.41 -7.40 4.16
N GLY A 61 -19.15 -7.27 5.26
CA GLY A 61 -19.38 -6.01 5.94
C GLY A 61 -20.60 -5.25 5.40
N LYS A 62 -20.86 -4.10 6.00
CA LYS A 62 -22.10 -3.33 5.78
C LYS A 62 -22.00 -2.48 4.50
N GLU A 63 -23.16 -2.26 3.86
CA GLU A 63 -23.34 -1.29 2.77
C GLU A 63 -22.48 -1.54 1.51
N LEU A 64 -21.84 -2.70 1.42
CA LEU A 64 -21.06 -3.09 0.24
C LEU A 64 -21.95 -3.73 -0.84
N LEU A 65 -22.91 -4.57 -0.41
CA LEU A 65 -23.87 -5.24 -1.27
C LEU A 65 -25.29 -4.98 -0.76
N GLY A 66 -26.25 -4.85 -1.68
CA GLY A 66 -27.67 -4.79 -1.30
C GLY A 66 -28.14 -6.11 -0.68
N PRO A 67 -29.22 -6.12 0.13
CA PRO A 67 -29.70 -7.36 0.78
C PRO A 67 -29.97 -8.52 -0.18
N ALA A 68 -30.50 -8.22 -1.37
CA ALA A 68 -30.79 -9.23 -2.39
C ALA A 68 -29.51 -9.82 -3.02
N GLU A 69 -28.45 -9.03 -3.17
CA GLU A 69 -27.16 -9.52 -3.67
C GLU A 69 -26.42 -10.31 -2.60
N LEU A 70 -26.42 -9.80 -1.37
CA LEU A 70 -25.81 -10.47 -0.21
C LEU A 70 -26.42 -11.86 0.02
N ALA A 71 -27.74 -12.00 -0.15
CA ALA A 71 -28.43 -13.29 -0.05
C ALA A 71 -28.03 -14.30 -1.13
N ARG A 72 -27.45 -13.84 -2.25
CA ARG A 72 -26.96 -14.69 -3.35
C ARG A 72 -25.49 -15.06 -3.21
N VAL A 73 -24.78 -14.49 -2.22
CA VAL A 73 -23.37 -14.77 -2.02
C VAL A 73 -23.17 -16.20 -1.55
N VAL A 74 -22.28 -16.91 -2.23
CA VAL A 74 -21.78 -18.23 -1.82
C VAL A 74 -20.26 -18.17 -1.68
N TRP A 75 -19.75 -18.71 -0.58
CA TRP A 75 -18.32 -18.76 -0.31
C TRP A 75 -17.70 -20.06 -0.81
N CYS A 76 -16.99 -19.98 -1.94
CA CYS A 76 -16.43 -21.11 -2.66
C CYS A 76 -14.91 -21.14 -2.53
N ARG A 77 -14.31 -22.32 -2.45
CA ARG A 77 -12.85 -22.48 -2.61
C ARG A 77 -12.47 -22.47 -4.09
N PRO A 78 -11.22 -22.12 -4.44
CA PRO A 78 -10.69 -22.21 -5.80
C PRO A 78 -10.97 -23.55 -6.51
N ALA A 79 -10.84 -24.67 -5.80
CA ALA A 79 -11.11 -26.00 -6.33
C ALA A 79 -12.58 -26.25 -6.72
N GLU A 80 -13.51 -25.43 -6.26
CA GLU A 80 -14.93 -25.49 -6.63
C GLU A 80 -15.24 -24.62 -7.87
N MET A 81 -14.34 -23.70 -8.23
CA MET A 81 -14.53 -22.71 -9.30
C MET A 81 -13.68 -23.01 -10.54
N SER A 82 -12.50 -23.61 -10.36
CA SER A 82 -11.55 -23.92 -11.43
C SER A 82 -11.17 -25.41 -11.42
N PRO A 83 -11.03 -26.05 -12.60
CA PRO A 83 -10.58 -27.42 -12.70
C PRO A 83 -9.10 -27.61 -12.35
N LYS A 84 -8.29 -26.55 -12.38
CA LYS A 84 -6.85 -26.58 -12.10
C LYS A 84 -6.43 -25.33 -11.31
N PRO A 85 -6.93 -25.16 -10.07
CA PRO A 85 -6.61 -23.97 -9.29
C PRO A 85 -5.11 -23.90 -9.03
N SER A 86 -4.54 -22.73 -9.24
CA SER A 86 -3.14 -22.42 -9.07
C SER A 86 -3.02 -21.14 -8.24
N PHE A 87 -2.01 -21.08 -7.39
CA PHE A 87 -1.77 -19.86 -6.63
C PHE A 87 -1.30 -18.77 -7.60
N ILE A 88 -0.29 -19.12 -8.39
CA ILE A 88 0.32 -18.31 -9.45
C ILE A 88 0.41 -19.19 -10.70
N VAL A 89 0.11 -18.64 -11.88
CA VAL A 89 0.17 -19.37 -13.17
C VAL A 89 1.44 -19.03 -13.94
N ASP A 90 1.68 -17.76 -14.25
CA ASP A 90 2.82 -17.29 -15.07
C ASP A 90 3.53 -16.08 -14.44
N GLY A 91 4.01 -16.28 -13.21
CA GLY A 91 4.60 -15.21 -12.41
C GLY A 91 3.56 -14.25 -11.86
N ILE A 92 4.03 -13.19 -11.20
CA ILE A 92 3.18 -12.15 -10.62
C ILE A 92 3.34 -10.88 -11.43
N SER A 93 2.24 -10.37 -11.94
CA SER A 93 2.16 -9.16 -12.75
C SER A 93 0.96 -8.31 -12.36
N ARG A 94 1.09 -6.99 -12.51
CA ARG A 94 -0.05 -6.06 -12.42
C ARG A 94 -1.18 -6.45 -13.38
N PHE A 95 -0.86 -7.12 -14.49
CA PHE A 95 -1.86 -7.52 -15.48
C PHE A 95 -2.64 -8.78 -15.10
N ASP A 96 -2.27 -9.47 -14.03
CA ASP A 96 -2.94 -10.70 -13.59
C ASP A 96 -4.35 -10.44 -13.10
N PHE A 97 -4.67 -9.22 -12.66
CA PHE A 97 -5.93 -8.92 -11.99
C PHE A 97 -6.59 -7.63 -12.46
N ALA A 98 -7.87 -7.52 -12.16
CA ALA A 98 -8.65 -6.31 -12.32
C ALA A 98 -9.56 -6.09 -11.10
N GLN A 99 -9.80 -4.82 -10.78
CA GLN A 99 -10.70 -4.45 -9.71
C GLN A 99 -12.12 -5.00 -9.94
N GLY A 100 -12.69 -5.57 -8.88
CA GLY A 100 -14.10 -5.96 -8.84
C GLY A 100 -15.01 -4.82 -8.39
N GLN A 101 -16.06 -5.17 -7.64
CA GLN A 101 -17.05 -4.19 -7.18
C GLN A 101 -16.62 -3.39 -5.95
N LEU A 102 -15.52 -3.80 -5.30
CA LEU A 102 -15.02 -3.13 -4.10
C LEU A 102 -14.28 -1.84 -4.44
N GLY A 103 -14.57 -0.75 -3.71
CA GLY A 103 -13.90 0.55 -3.83
C GLY A 103 -12.50 0.59 -3.19
N ASN A 104 -11.65 -0.38 -3.51
CA ASN A 104 -10.28 -0.54 -2.98
C ASN A 104 -9.19 -0.26 -4.04
N CYS A 105 -9.46 0.61 -5.01
CA CYS A 105 -8.51 0.95 -6.07
C CYS A 105 -7.12 1.34 -5.54
N TRP A 106 -7.06 2.04 -4.41
CA TRP A 106 -5.83 2.41 -3.72
C TRP A 106 -4.95 1.20 -3.38
N PHE A 107 -5.54 0.12 -2.90
CA PHE A 107 -4.85 -1.11 -2.55
C PHE A 107 -4.36 -1.85 -3.80
N LEU A 108 -5.22 -1.95 -4.82
CA LEU A 108 -4.90 -2.62 -6.08
C LEU A 108 -3.83 -1.86 -6.89
N ALA A 109 -3.86 -0.53 -6.90
CA ALA A 109 -2.80 0.30 -7.48
C ALA A 109 -1.48 0.09 -6.73
N SER A 110 -1.51 -0.04 -5.40
CA SER A 110 -0.32 -0.34 -4.61
C SER A 110 0.22 -1.75 -4.89
N ILE A 111 -0.64 -2.75 -5.13
CA ILE A 111 -0.21 -4.09 -5.59
C ILE A 111 0.43 -3.97 -6.97
N GLY A 112 -0.16 -3.17 -7.88
CA GLY A 112 0.42 -2.86 -9.18
C GLY A 112 1.87 -2.39 -9.07
N ALA A 113 2.14 -1.45 -8.14
CA ALA A 113 3.50 -0.99 -7.86
C ALA A 113 4.39 -2.11 -7.31
N LEU A 114 3.85 -2.91 -6.38
CA LEU A 114 4.56 -4.00 -5.71
C LEU A 114 5.09 -5.04 -6.69
N THR A 115 4.37 -5.31 -7.79
CA THR A 115 4.77 -6.30 -8.80
C THR A 115 6.11 -5.99 -9.47
N PHE A 116 6.55 -4.73 -9.49
CA PHE A 116 7.86 -4.32 -10.01
C PHE A 116 9.00 -4.55 -9.01
N GLN A 117 8.70 -4.66 -7.71
CA GLN A 117 9.69 -4.78 -6.65
C GLN A 117 9.73 -6.20 -6.10
N GLN A 118 10.34 -7.12 -6.86
CA GLN A 118 10.37 -8.55 -6.58
C GLN A 118 10.87 -8.92 -5.16
N GLN A 119 11.82 -8.15 -4.61
CA GLN A 119 12.31 -8.38 -3.25
C GLN A 119 11.25 -8.06 -2.19
N VAL A 120 10.54 -6.95 -2.35
CA VAL A 120 9.45 -6.54 -1.46
C VAL A 120 8.24 -7.46 -1.63
N LEU A 121 7.92 -7.81 -2.88
CA LEU A 121 6.82 -8.72 -3.22
C LEU A 121 6.95 -10.06 -2.50
N ARG A 122 8.14 -10.68 -2.50
CA ARG A 122 8.38 -11.96 -1.81
C ARG A 122 8.24 -11.87 -0.30
N GLN A 123 8.42 -10.69 0.28
CA GLN A 123 8.17 -10.48 1.69
C GLN A 123 6.66 -10.46 1.98
N VAL A 124 5.86 -9.83 1.13
CA VAL A 124 4.39 -9.73 1.28
C VAL A 124 3.67 -11.03 0.89
N VAL A 125 4.12 -11.67 -0.20
CA VAL A 125 3.53 -12.86 -0.80
C VAL A 125 4.56 -14.01 -0.75
N PRO A 126 4.53 -14.86 0.30
CA PRO A 126 5.34 -16.07 0.35
C PRO A 126 4.99 -16.99 -0.83
N LEU A 127 5.99 -17.30 -1.67
CA LEU A 127 5.79 -17.99 -2.96
C LEU A 127 5.74 -19.52 -2.85
N GLU A 128 6.01 -20.08 -1.67
CA GLU A 128 5.96 -21.51 -1.39
C GLU A 128 4.53 -22.08 -1.27
N GLN A 129 3.51 -21.25 -1.47
CA GLN A 129 2.10 -21.61 -1.31
C GLN A 129 1.54 -22.15 -2.63
N THR A 130 0.94 -23.34 -2.58
CA THR A 130 0.52 -24.09 -3.77
C THR A 130 -0.78 -24.86 -3.50
N PHE A 131 -1.44 -25.28 -4.58
CA PHE A 131 -2.60 -26.19 -4.55
C PHE A 131 -2.17 -27.66 -4.80
N ASP A 132 -1.06 -28.08 -4.18
CA ASP A 132 -0.48 -29.42 -4.37
C ASP A 132 -0.94 -30.45 -3.33
N GLU A 133 -0.17 -31.52 -3.11
CA GLU A 133 -0.45 -32.57 -2.14
C GLU A 133 -0.48 -32.08 -0.68
N HIS A 134 0.17 -30.97 -0.36
CA HIS A 134 0.18 -30.33 0.95
C HIS A 134 -0.87 -29.22 1.09
N TYR A 135 -1.79 -29.13 0.13
CA TYR A 135 -2.92 -28.20 0.17
C TYR A 135 -3.91 -28.60 1.27
N CYS A 136 -4.22 -27.67 2.17
CA CYS A 136 -5.24 -27.83 3.20
C CYS A 136 -6.22 -26.64 3.27
N GLY A 137 -6.33 -25.82 2.21
CA GLY A 137 -7.22 -24.65 2.18
C GLY A 137 -6.77 -23.48 3.06
N LEU A 138 -5.46 -23.39 3.30
CA LEU A 138 -4.81 -22.43 4.21
C LEU A 138 -3.73 -21.67 3.43
N PHE A 139 -3.75 -20.34 3.52
CA PHE A 139 -2.75 -19.44 2.93
C PHE A 139 -2.34 -18.39 3.95
N HIS A 140 -1.24 -17.69 3.69
CA HIS A 140 -0.79 -16.57 4.50
C HIS A 140 -0.09 -15.49 3.67
N PHE A 141 -0.14 -14.27 4.17
CA PHE A 141 0.50 -13.09 3.59
C PHE A 141 1.10 -12.27 4.72
N ARG A 142 2.08 -11.43 4.41
CA ARG A 142 2.72 -10.58 5.42
C ARG A 142 2.49 -9.12 5.10
N PHE A 143 2.13 -8.38 6.14
CA PHE A 143 2.00 -6.93 6.06
C PHE A 143 2.79 -6.31 7.20
N TRP A 144 3.50 -5.24 6.90
CA TRP A 144 4.03 -4.38 7.94
C TRP A 144 2.90 -3.60 8.58
N ARG A 145 2.83 -3.57 9.91
CA ARG A 145 1.82 -2.86 10.69
C ARG A 145 2.49 -2.15 11.84
N PHE A 146 2.58 -0.82 11.74
CA PHE A 146 2.98 0.09 12.81
C PHE A 146 4.27 -0.36 13.53
N GLY A 147 5.32 -0.64 12.76
CA GLY A 147 6.65 -0.99 13.25
C GLY A 147 6.96 -2.48 13.33
N LYS A 148 6.04 -3.36 12.92
CA LYS A 148 6.25 -4.82 12.95
C LYS A 148 5.71 -5.48 11.69
N TRP A 149 6.44 -6.43 11.15
CA TRP A 149 5.89 -7.39 10.18
C TRP A 149 4.95 -8.36 10.87
N VAL A 150 3.81 -8.58 10.25
CA VAL A 150 2.72 -9.41 10.76
C VAL A 150 2.34 -10.45 9.71
N ASP A 151 2.33 -11.72 10.10
CA ASP A 151 1.91 -12.87 9.28
C ASP A 151 0.41 -13.09 9.47
N VAL A 152 -0.34 -12.94 8.38
CA VAL A 152 -1.81 -13.01 8.35
C VAL A 152 -2.23 -14.28 7.64
N VAL A 153 -2.76 -15.21 8.43
CA VAL A 153 -3.30 -16.49 7.96
C VAL A 153 -4.75 -16.32 7.51
N ILE A 154 -5.14 -16.94 6.41
CA ILE A 154 -6.52 -17.01 5.93
C ILE A 154 -6.87 -18.42 5.43
N ASP A 155 -8.15 -18.75 5.39
CA ASP A 155 -8.64 -19.81 4.51
C ASP A 155 -8.82 -19.30 3.07
N ASP A 156 -8.99 -20.21 2.10
CA ASP A 156 -9.18 -19.88 0.69
C ASP A 156 -10.65 -19.82 0.23
N LYS A 157 -11.63 -19.74 1.13
CA LYS A 157 -13.01 -19.48 0.72
C LYS A 157 -13.14 -18.03 0.25
N LEU A 158 -13.61 -17.83 -0.98
CA LEU A 158 -13.78 -16.51 -1.59
C LEU A 158 -15.27 -16.24 -1.85
N PRO A 159 -15.75 -15.00 -1.70
CA PRO A 159 -17.14 -14.66 -1.93
C PRO A 159 -17.45 -14.66 -3.43
N THR A 160 -18.52 -15.33 -3.82
CA THR A 160 -18.96 -15.46 -5.22
C THR A 160 -20.45 -15.22 -5.38
N ILE A 161 -20.86 -14.81 -6.58
CA ILE A 161 -22.26 -14.83 -7.02
C ILE A 161 -22.31 -15.56 -8.35
N GLY A 162 -23.10 -16.64 -8.42
CA GLY A 162 -23.20 -17.46 -9.64
C GLY A 162 -21.87 -18.10 -10.04
N GLY A 163 -21.04 -18.48 -9.06
CA GLY A 163 -19.73 -19.10 -9.29
C GLY A 163 -18.62 -18.14 -9.75
N ARG A 164 -18.88 -16.82 -9.77
CA ARG A 164 -17.89 -15.79 -10.11
C ARG A 164 -17.52 -14.97 -8.89
N LEU A 165 -16.23 -14.69 -8.73
CA LEU A 165 -15.72 -13.77 -7.72
C LEU A 165 -16.37 -12.38 -7.89
N ILE A 166 -16.73 -11.76 -6.77
CA ILE A 166 -17.41 -10.45 -6.77
C ILE A 166 -16.47 -9.27 -6.46
N PHE A 167 -15.29 -9.55 -5.91
CA PHE A 167 -14.24 -8.57 -5.65
C PHE A 167 -13.10 -8.73 -6.68
N VAL A 168 -11.84 -8.56 -6.28
CA VAL A 168 -10.74 -8.72 -7.23
C VAL A 168 -10.79 -10.12 -7.86
N HIS A 169 -10.54 -10.18 -9.15
CA HIS A 169 -10.48 -11.43 -9.89
C HIS A 169 -9.29 -11.40 -10.84
N SER A 170 -8.72 -12.58 -11.06
CA SER A 170 -7.64 -12.76 -11.99
C SER A 170 -8.17 -12.82 -13.43
N LYS A 171 -7.34 -12.43 -14.40
CA LYS A 171 -7.62 -12.58 -15.83
C LYS A 171 -7.54 -14.06 -16.24
N ASP A 172 -6.63 -14.83 -15.67
CA ASP A 172 -6.64 -16.29 -15.77
C ASP A 172 -7.60 -16.89 -14.73
N GLN A 173 -8.57 -17.69 -15.20
CA GLN A 173 -9.58 -18.34 -14.34
C GLN A 173 -9.00 -19.33 -13.33
N ASN A 174 -7.75 -19.75 -13.50
CA ASN A 174 -7.05 -20.69 -12.64
C ASN A 174 -6.15 -20.01 -11.61
N GLU A 175 -5.96 -18.71 -11.66
CA GLU A 175 -5.04 -17.98 -10.78
C GLU A 175 -5.78 -17.30 -9.62
N PHE A 176 -5.26 -17.44 -8.40
CA PHE A 176 -5.98 -16.98 -7.19
C PHE A 176 -5.18 -16.12 -6.22
N TRP A 177 -3.88 -15.88 -6.44
CA TRP A 177 -3.08 -15.02 -5.56
C TRP A 177 -3.67 -13.61 -5.34
N PRO A 178 -4.27 -12.91 -6.34
CA PRO A 178 -4.79 -11.56 -6.12
C PRO A 178 -5.99 -11.57 -5.16
N ALA A 179 -6.92 -12.51 -5.37
CA ALA A 179 -8.13 -12.65 -4.55
C ALA A 179 -7.81 -13.06 -3.11
N LEU A 180 -6.81 -13.93 -2.92
CA LEU A 180 -6.35 -14.34 -1.60
C LEU A 180 -5.59 -13.20 -0.89
N LEU A 181 -4.78 -12.42 -1.61
CA LEU A 181 -4.09 -11.26 -1.06
C LEU A 181 -5.08 -10.17 -0.63
N GLU A 182 -6.10 -9.87 -1.45
CA GLU A 182 -7.18 -8.96 -1.11
C GLU A 182 -7.94 -9.44 0.13
N LYS A 183 -8.25 -10.74 0.22
CA LYS A 183 -8.90 -11.32 1.42
C LYS A 183 -8.05 -11.15 2.67
N ALA A 184 -6.74 -11.42 2.59
CA ALA A 184 -5.84 -11.27 3.73
C ALA A 184 -5.77 -9.81 4.20
N TYR A 185 -5.75 -8.85 3.28
CA TYR A 185 -5.77 -7.45 3.64
C TYR A 185 -7.15 -6.99 4.15
N ALA A 186 -8.25 -7.52 3.61
CA ALA A 186 -9.59 -7.31 4.15
C ALA A 186 -9.68 -7.75 5.62
N LYS A 187 -9.03 -8.87 5.95
CA LYS A 187 -8.89 -9.34 7.33
C LYS A 187 -8.07 -8.39 8.20
N VAL A 188 -6.99 -7.81 7.68
CA VAL A 188 -6.23 -6.76 8.41
C VAL A 188 -7.11 -5.54 8.68
N CYS A 189 -7.94 -5.13 7.72
CA CYS A 189 -8.87 -4.01 7.86
C CYS A 189 -10.11 -4.33 8.72
N GLY A 190 -10.47 -5.60 8.87
CA GLY A 190 -11.59 -6.10 9.67
C GLY A 190 -12.79 -6.60 8.88
N SER A 191 -12.95 -6.20 7.60
CA SER A 191 -13.94 -6.71 6.65
C SER A 191 -13.58 -6.26 5.23
N TYR A 192 -14.22 -6.80 4.19
CA TYR A 192 -14.11 -6.26 2.83
C TYR A 192 -14.63 -4.81 2.77
N SER A 193 -15.73 -4.49 3.46
CA SER A 193 -16.27 -3.12 3.53
C SER A 193 -15.29 -2.11 4.15
N ASP A 194 -14.45 -2.58 5.07
CA ASP A 194 -13.43 -1.78 5.75
C ASP A 194 -12.26 -1.38 4.84
N MET A 195 -12.07 -2.08 3.71
CA MET A 195 -11.05 -1.73 2.71
C MET A 195 -11.44 -0.55 1.81
N ARG A 196 -12.69 -0.07 1.86
CA ARG A 196 -13.12 1.05 1.01
C ARG A 196 -12.38 2.34 1.37
N SER A 197 -12.08 3.17 0.38
CA SER A 197 -11.63 4.55 0.58
C SER A 197 -10.33 4.68 1.41
N GLY A 198 -9.21 4.22 0.87
CA GLY A 198 -7.86 4.49 1.42
C GLY A 198 -6.97 5.20 0.41
N THR A 199 -5.73 5.44 0.81
CA THR A 199 -4.70 6.08 -0.01
C THR A 199 -3.66 5.07 -0.47
N PRO A 200 -3.07 5.20 -1.67
CA PRO A 200 -1.98 4.31 -2.08
C PRO A 200 -0.85 4.23 -1.06
N ALA A 201 -0.54 5.35 -0.39
CA ALA A 201 0.45 5.45 0.67
C ALA A 201 0.20 4.45 1.82
N GLU A 202 -1.06 4.31 2.29
CA GLU A 202 -1.42 3.36 3.35
C GLU A 202 -0.98 1.92 2.98
N ALA A 203 -1.35 1.45 1.79
CA ALA A 203 -1.04 0.09 1.36
C ALA A 203 0.45 -0.08 1.05
N MET A 204 1.09 0.90 0.40
CA MET A 204 2.51 0.80 0.07
C MET A 204 3.40 0.80 1.32
N MET A 205 3.03 1.55 2.38
CA MET A 205 3.68 1.44 3.68
C MET A 205 3.47 0.07 4.30
N ASP A 206 2.25 -0.49 4.23
CA ASP A 206 1.99 -1.84 4.73
C ASP A 206 2.73 -2.94 3.94
N PHE A 207 3.09 -2.70 2.67
CA PHE A 207 3.86 -3.63 1.86
C PHE A 207 5.38 -3.52 2.05
N THR A 208 5.87 -2.38 2.51
CA THR A 208 7.30 -2.11 2.60
C THR A 208 7.79 -2.08 4.04
N GLY A 209 6.99 -1.55 4.96
CA GLY A 209 7.47 -1.06 6.25
C GLY A 209 8.42 0.14 6.14
N GLY A 210 8.40 0.78 4.99
CA GLY A 210 9.27 1.89 4.62
C GLY A 210 8.69 3.26 4.96
N VAL A 211 9.39 4.28 4.49
CA VAL A 211 8.99 5.68 4.64
C VAL A 211 8.19 6.16 3.43
N HIS A 212 7.20 7.02 3.69
CA HIS A 212 6.36 7.65 2.68
C HIS A 212 6.79 9.10 2.44
N LEU A 213 6.88 9.47 1.17
CA LEU A 213 7.00 10.83 0.69
C LEU A 213 5.75 11.17 -0.14
N GLY A 214 4.95 12.10 0.36
CA GLY A 214 3.81 12.67 -0.36
C GLY A 214 4.19 13.99 -1.03
N ILE A 215 3.85 14.15 -2.30
CA ILE A 215 4.10 15.36 -3.09
C ILE A 215 2.76 15.88 -3.61
N ASN A 216 2.47 17.14 -3.27
CA ASN A 216 1.32 17.86 -3.81
C ASN A 216 1.64 18.30 -5.24
N LEU A 217 0.88 17.80 -6.20
CA LEU A 217 1.09 18.08 -7.62
C LEU A 217 0.50 19.43 -8.06
N ALA A 218 -0.29 20.10 -7.20
CA ALA A 218 -0.70 21.48 -7.42
C ALA A 218 0.44 22.49 -7.21
N ASP A 219 1.47 22.10 -6.45
CA ASP A 219 2.69 22.90 -6.22
C ASP A 219 3.91 21.97 -6.19
N PRO A 220 4.28 21.38 -7.35
CA PRO A 220 5.34 20.38 -7.42
C PRO A 220 6.72 21.03 -7.28
N PRO A 221 7.70 20.33 -6.69
CA PRO A 221 9.07 20.85 -6.65
C PRO A 221 9.66 20.97 -8.07
N PRO A 222 10.57 21.93 -8.32
CA PRO A 222 11.14 22.15 -9.64
C PRO A 222 11.88 20.92 -10.22
N ASP A 223 12.45 20.07 -9.36
CA ASP A 223 13.20 18.86 -9.67
C ASP A 223 12.34 17.58 -9.62
N LEU A 224 11.00 17.71 -9.72
CA LEU A 224 10.09 16.57 -9.56
C LEU A 224 10.38 15.44 -10.54
N TRP A 225 10.73 15.75 -11.79
CA TRP A 225 11.03 14.71 -12.77
C TRP A 225 12.30 13.94 -12.41
N GLU A 226 13.38 14.63 -12.05
CA GLU A 226 14.63 14.02 -11.61
C GLU A 226 14.44 13.18 -10.34
N LEU A 227 13.60 13.65 -9.40
CA LEU A 227 13.22 12.91 -8.21
C LEU A 227 12.49 11.60 -8.59
N MET A 228 11.48 11.67 -9.45
CA MET A 228 10.73 10.51 -9.92
C MET A 228 11.60 9.54 -10.72
N PHE A 229 12.52 10.05 -11.54
CA PHE A 229 13.46 9.24 -12.29
C PHE A 229 14.41 8.48 -11.37
N ARG A 230 14.96 9.13 -10.33
CA ARG A 230 15.77 8.46 -9.29
C ARG A 230 14.95 7.42 -8.52
N ALA A 231 13.72 7.75 -8.13
CA ALA A 231 12.82 6.83 -7.44
C ALA A 231 12.49 5.59 -8.29
N GLY A 232 12.20 5.78 -9.58
CA GLY A 232 11.90 4.69 -10.52
C GLY A 232 13.09 3.76 -10.80
N ASN A 233 14.32 4.22 -10.56
CA ASN A 233 15.54 3.40 -10.62
C ASN A 233 15.95 2.80 -9.27
N SER A 234 15.15 3.01 -8.23
CA SER A 234 15.41 2.55 -6.86
C SER A 234 14.33 1.56 -6.41
N VAL A 235 14.51 0.94 -5.24
CA VAL A 235 13.52 0.02 -4.65
C VAL A 235 12.39 0.85 -4.01
N THR A 236 11.53 1.41 -4.85
CA THR A 236 10.40 2.25 -4.46
C THR A 236 9.10 1.75 -5.06
N LEU A 237 8.00 2.05 -4.37
CA LEU A 237 6.63 1.91 -4.86
C LEU A 237 6.10 3.31 -5.12
N MET A 238 5.56 3.53 -6.32
CA MET A 238 4.99 4.83 -6.71
C MET A 238 3.53 4.68 -7.10
N GLY A 239 2.69 5.51 -6.50
CA GLY A 239 1.27 5.61 -6.78
C GLY A 239 0.82 7.06 -6.78
N CYS A 240 -0.32 7.33 -7.41
CA CYS A 240 -0.90 8.66 -7.45
C CYS A 240 -2.43 8.60 -7.43
N GLY A 241 -3.04 9.76 -7.16
CA GLY A 241 -4.49 9.92 -7.12
C GLY A 241 -4.96 11.05 -8.02
N THR A 242 -6.13 10.87 -8.62
CA THR A 242 -6.88 11.98 -9.23
C THR A 242 -7.77 12.66 -8.19
N PRO A 243 -8.05 13.97 -8.32
CA PRO A 243 -8.99 14.67 -7.45
C PRO A 243 -10.36 13.99 -7.37
N GLN A 244 -11.01 14.08 -6.20
CA GLN A 244 -12.39 13.64 -6.02
C GLN A 244 -13.34 14.50 -6.87
N GLY A 245 -14.32 13.87 -7.51
CA GLY A 245 -15.40 14.57 -8.21
C GLY A 245 -16.46 15.14 -7.27
N GLU A 246 -17.59 15.59 -7.82
CA GLU A 246 -18.72 16.13 -7.03
C GLU A 246 -19.38 15.08 -6.12
N THR A 247 -19.29 13.81 -6.50
CA THR A 247 -19.80 12.67 -5.73
C THR A 247 -18.64 11.80 -5.28
N SER A 248 -18.86 10.93 -4.29
CA SER A 248 -17.88 9.93 -3.85
C SER A 248 -17.65 8.81 -4.86
N ALA A 249 -18.46 8.71 -5.92
CA ALA A 249 -18.33 7.69 -6.94
C ALA A 249 -17.17 7.99 -7.90
N ASN A 250 -16.55 6.92 -8.39
CA ASN A 250 -15.56 7.04 -9.45
C ASN A 250 -16.24 7.33 -10.80
N THR A 251 -15.87 8.46 -11.42
CA THR A 251 -16.46 8.91 -12.69
C THR A 251 -15.39 8.95 -13.78
N VAL A 252 -15.66 8.31 -14.92
CA VAL A 252 -14.78 8.36 -16.10
C VAL A 252 -14.99 9.69 -16.83
N LEU A 253 -13.91 10.45 -16.98
CA LEU A 253 -13.88 11.72 -17.70
C LEU A 253 -13.78 11.52 -19.21
N SER A 254 -14.07 12.58 -19.97
CA SER A 254 -13.97 12.59 -21.43
C SER A 254 -12.55 12.30 -21.94
N ASN A 255 -11.53 12.70 -21.18
CA ASN A 255 -10.11 12.41 -21.45
C ASN A 255 -9.68 10.99 -21.07
N GLY A 256 -10.60 10.16 -20.54
CA GLY A 256 -10.38 8.77 -20.17
C GLY A 256 -9.93 8.52 -18.73
N LEU A 257 -9.48 9.55 -17.99
CA LEU A 257 -9.14 9.41 -16.58
C LEU A 257 -10.39 9.24 -15.72
N VAL A 258 -10.27 8.44 -14.68
CA VAL A 258 -11.28 8.23 -13.63
C VAL A 258 -11.02 9.20 -12.47
N GLN A 259 -12.02 9.97 -12.04
CA GLN A 259 -11.94 10.84 -10.84
C GLN A 259 -12.06 10.05 -9.53
N GLY A 260 -11.44 10.58 -8.47
CA GLY A 260 -11.42 9.95 -7.14
C GLY A 260 -10.74 8.58 -7.12
N HIS A 261 -9.85 8.32 -8.08
CA HIS A 261 -9.27 7.01 -8.35
C HIS A 261 -7.75 7.00 -8.19
N ALA A 262 -7.22 5.84 -7.79
CA ALA A 262 -5.79 5.61 -7.63
C ALA A 262 -5.19 4.92 -8.85
N TYR A 263 -3.96 5.32 -9.20
CA TYR A 263 -3.18 4.75 -10.29
C TYR A 263 -1.78 4.38 -9.79
N THR A 264 -1.18 3.38 -10.42
CA THR A 264 0.23 3.04 -10.24
C THR A 264 1.08 3.85 -11.20
N ILE A 265 2.27 4.30 -10.78
CA ILE A 265 3.28 4.80 -11.72
C ILE A 265 4.22 3.64 -12.05
N THR A 266 4.23 3.22 -13.31
CA THR A 266 4.95 2.02 -13.79
C THR A 266 6.17 2.36 -14.64
N GLY A 267 6.47 3.64 -14.84
CA GLY A 267 7.64 4.06 -15.61
C GLY A 267 7.82 5.57 -15.64
N VAL A 268 9.07 6.01 -15.70
CA VAL A 268 9.46 7.40 -15.88
C VAL A 268 10.52 7.42 -16.96
N LYS A 269 10.31 8.19 -18.03
CA LYS A 269 11.20 8.18 -19.20
C LYS A 269 11.39 9.56 -19.81
N GLN A 270 12.62 9.84 -20.21
CA GLN A 270 12.94 10.94 -21.11
C GLN A 270 13.06 10.41 -22.53
N THR A 271 12.42 11.08 -23.49
CA THR A 271 12.59 10.79 -24.93
C THR A 271 12.77 12.09 -25.71
N THR A 272 13.20 11.99 -26.96
CA THR A 272 13.27 13.11 -27.89
C THR A 272 12.15 12.98 -28.92
N SER A 273 11.32 14.00 -29.03
CA SER A 273 10.22 14.09 -29.98
C SER A 273 10.34 15.37 -30.81
N ARG A 274 10.44 15.23 -32.14
CA ARG A 274 10.63 16.38 -33.06
C ARG A 274 11.79 17.31 -32.65
N GLY A 275 12.89 16.75 -32.15
CA GLY A 275 14.07 17.51 -31.71
C GLY A 275 13.93 18.20 -30.35
N LYS A 276 12.85 17.97 -29.60
CA LYS A 276 12.66 18.48 -28.23
C LYS A 276 12.67 17.33 -27.23
N LEU A 277 13.27 17.56 -26.07
CA LEU A 277 13.18 16.65 -24.94
C LEU A 277 11.76 16.65 -24.40
N VAL A 278 11.24 15.46 -24.10
CA VAL A 278 9.92 15.24 -23.51
C VAL A 278 10.06 14.27 -22.34
N HIS A 279 9.50 14.69 -21.21
CA HIS A 279 9.41 13.89 -19.99
C HIS A 279 8.06 13.20 -19.92
N LEU A 280 8.09 11.87 -19.93
CA LEU A 280 6.92 11.01 -19.93
C LEU A 280 6.85 10.19 -18.65
N VAL A 281 5.62 9.98 -18.17
CA VAL A 281 5.31 9.11 -17.04
C VAL A 281 4.30 8.08 -17.51
N ARG A 282 4.54 6.81 -17.16
CA ARG A 282 3.65 5.68 -17.46
C ARG A 282 2.82 5.36 -16.23
N PHE A 283 1.53 5.21 -16.44
CA PHE A 283 0.54 4.93 -15.41
C PHE A 283 -0.11 3.60 -15.68
N TRP A 284 -0.64 2.96 -14.65
CA TRP A 284 -1.51 1.80 -14.78
C TRP A 284 -2.77 1.98 -13.95
N ASN A 285 -3.93 1.77 -14.59
CA ASN A 285 -5.24 1.76 -13.97
C ASN A 285 -5.57 0.37 -13.41
N PRO A 286 -5.79 0.20 -12.09
CA PRO A 286 -6.10 -1.10 -11.49
C PRO A 286 -7.44 -1.73 -11.93
N TRP A 287 -8.26 -1.01 -12.71
CA TRP A 287 -9.41 -1.61 -13.41
C TRP A 287 -8.98 -2.53 -14.56
N GLY A 288 -7.70 -2.50 -14.95
CA GLY A 288 -7.14 -3.29 -16.05
C GLY A 288 -7.67 -2.88 -17.43
N LYS A 289 -8.26 -1.67 -17.52
CA LYS A 289 -8.83 -1.03 -18.71
C LYS A 289 -9.06 0.46 -18.44
N GLY A 290 -9.36 1.21 -19.49
CA GLY A 290 -9.76 2.62 -19.36
C GLY A 290 -8.53 3.51 -19.19
N GLU A 291 -8.17 4.16 -20.29
CA GLU A 291 -6.87 4.81 -20.46
C GLU A 291 -7.01 6.27 -20.87
N TRP A 292 -5.92 7.01 -20.65
CA TRP A 292 -5.74 8.36 -21.15
C TRP A 292 -5.97 8.46 -22.66
N LYS A 293 -6.70 9.48 -23.10
CA LYS A 293 -7.06 9.72 -24.52
C LYS A 293 -6.37 10.94 -25.13
N GLY A 294 -5.54 11.65 -24.37
CA GLY A 294 -4.83 12.83 -24.85
C GLY A 294 -3.50 12.49 -25.52
N ASP A 295 -2.59 13.46 -25.50
CA ASP A 295 -1.24 13.30 -26.05
C ASP A 295 -0.48 12.18 -25.34
N TRP A 296 0.25 11.37 -26.12
CA TRP A 296 0.97 10.17 -25.65
C TRP A 296 0.11 8.99 -25.18
N SER A 297 -1.21 9.07 -25.33
CA SER A 297 -2.07 7.87 -25.29
C SER A 297 -1.62 6.82 -26.31
N ASP A 298 -2.08 5.58 -26.15
CA ASP A 298 -1.81 4.45 -27.05
C ASP A 298 -2.13 4.76 -28.52
N LYS A 299 -3.15 5.58 -28.77
CA LYS A 299 -3.59 5.96 -30.12
C LYS A 299 -2.96 7.27 -30.61
N SER A 300 -2.09 7.89 -29.83
CA SER A 300 -1.49 9.19 -30.15
C SER A 300 -0.53 9.08 -31.35
N SER A 301 -0.65 10.01 -32.28
CA SER A 301 0.27 10.11 -33.43
C SER A 301 1.69 10.55 -33.03
N LEU A 302 1.88 11.05 -31.81
CA LEU A 302 3.19 11.48 -31.28
C LEU A 302 4.18 10.33 -31.13
N TRP A 303 3.72 9.08 -30.99
CA TRP A 303 4.61 7.92 -31.00
C TRP A 303 5.36 7.73 -32.32
N LYS A 304 4.89 8.35 -33.42
CA LYS A 304 5.60 8.35 -34.72
C LYS A 304 6.78 9.32 -34.75
N THR A 305 6.94 10.18 -33.75
CA THR A 305 7.93 11.27 -33.76
C THR A 305 9.10 11.04 -32.80
N VAL A 306 9.12 9.88 -32.14
CA VAL A 306 10.24 9.39 -31.30
C VAL A 306 11.10 8.39 -32.07
N SER A 307 12.23 7.98 -31.49
CA SER A 307 13.08 6.93 -32.06
C SER A 307 12.35 5.58 -32.17
N ALA A 308 12.77 4.73 -33.10
CA ALA A 308 12.18 3.39 -33.23
C ALA A 308 12.33 2.56 -31.94
N GLN A 309 13.48 2.69 -31.27
CA GLN A 309 13.77 2.05 -29.99
C GLN A 309 12.84 2.54 -28.87
N ASP A 310 12.63 3.86 -28.77
CA ASP A 310 11.72 4.41 -27.76
C ASP A 310 10.27 3.99 -28.01
N ARG A 311 9.86 3.96 -29.28
CA ARG A 311 8.54 3.48 -29.66
C ARG A 311 8.35 2.02 -29.30
N GLU A 312 9.28 1.14 -29.64
CA GLU A 312 9.18 -0.29 -29.29
C GLU A 312 9.14 -0.54 -27.78
N MET A 313 9.91 0.24 -27.01
CA MET A 313 9.95 0.10 -25.55
C MET A 313 8.71 0.63 -24.84
N CYS A 314 8.07 1.67 -25.39
CA CYS A 314 7.05 2.44 -24.67
C CYS A 314 5.65 2.34 -25.28
N HIS A 315 5.55 2.07 -26.58
CA HIS A 315 4.29 2.10 -27.30
C HIS A 315 3.73 0.69 -27.46
N SER A 316 2.78 0.35 -26.59
CA SER A 316 1.84 -0.74 -26.80
C SER A 316 0.50 -0.14 -27.26
N ILE A 317 -0.32 -0.91 -27.97
CA ILE A 317 -1.71 -0.55 -28.28
C ILE A 317 -2.58 -1.66 -27.71
N SER A 318 -3.05 -1.50 -26.49
CA SER A 318 -3.76 -2.53 -25.73
C SER A 318 -4.63 -1.84 -24.69
N ASP A 319 -5.92 -2.19 -24.57
CA ASP A 319 -6.77 -1.67 -23.47
C ASP A 319 -6.53 -2.51 -22.21
N ASP A 320 -5.36 -2.33 -21.59
CA ASP A 320 -4.92 -3.04 -20.38
C ASP A 320 -4.80 -2.12 -19.15
N GLY A 321 -5.14 -0.84 -19.33
CA GLY A 321 -5.12 0.19 -18.30
C GLY A 321 -3.78 0.90 -18.19
N GLU A 322 -2.75 0.49 -18.94
CA GLU A 322 -1.46 1.16 -18.98
C GLU A 322 -1.43 2.25 -20.05
N PHE A 323 -0.93 3.44 -19.70
CA PHE A 323 -0.80 4.54 -20.67
C PHE A 323 0.31 5.50 -20.29
N TRP A 324 0.80 6.27 -21.26
CA TRP A 324 1.74 7.36 -21.02
C TRP A 324 1.06 8.73 -21.11
N MET A 325 1.59 9.68 -20.35
CA MET A 325 1.31 11.11 -20.53
C MET A 325 2.54 11.94 -20.22
N THR A 326 2.47 13.24 -20.55
CA THR A 326 3.54 14.17 -20.21
C THR A 326 3.57 14.46 -18.70
N MET A 327 4.73 14.85 -18.18
CA MET A 327 4.86 15.34 -16.82
C MET A 327 3.94 16.54 -16.53
N ALA A 328 3.72 17.40 -17.54
CA ALA A 328 2.83 18.55 -17.43
C ALA A 328 1.35 18.15 -17.29
N ASP A 329 0.90 17.15 -18.05
CA ASP A 329 -0.45 16.60 -17.90
C ASP A 329 -0.61 15.88 -16.56
N PHE A 330 0.43 15.18 -16.10
CA PHE A 330 0.42 14.55 -14.78
C PHE A 330 0.15 15.57 -13.67
N CYS A 331 0.93 16.67 -13.60
CA CYS A 331 0.71 17.72 -12.60
C CYS A 331 -0.64 18.43 -12.75
N LYS A 332 -1.22 18.44 -13.96
CA LYS A 332 -2.50 19.09 -14.24
C LYS A 332 -3.70 18.25 -13.78
N PHE A 333 -3.66 16.94 -13.95
CA PHE A 333 -4.82 16.06 -13.77
C PHE A 333 -4.80 15.24 -12.47
N PHE A 334 -3.66 15.20 -11.78
CA PHE A 334 -3.48 14.48 -10.51
C PHE A 334 -3.16 15.48 -9.40
N ASN A 335 -3.54 15.17 -8.16
CA ASN A 335 -3.29 16.05 -7.01
C ASN A 335 -2.17 15.56 -6.09
N GLU A 336 -1.92 14.25 -6.06
CA GLU A 336 -0.95 13.65 -5.15
C GLU A 336 -0.10 12.59 -5.84
N LEU A 337 1.20 12.65 -5.61
CA LEU A 337 2.17 11.59 -5.84
C LEU A 337 2.61 11.03 -4.49
N SER A 338 2.52 9.72 -4.33
CA SER A 338 3.05 8.99 -3.18
C SER A 338 4.20 8.10 -3.61
N ILE A 339 5.35 8.26 -2.95
CA ILE A 339 6.53 7.42 -3.11
C ILE A 339 6.79 6.73 -1.76
N CYS A 340 6.78 5.41 -1.74
CA CYS A 340 7.11 4.61 -0.55
C CYS A 340 8.38 3.81 -0.81
N CYS A 341 9.29 3.79 0.14
CA CYS A 341 10.61 3.19 -0.03
C CYS A 341 11.14 2.61 1.28
N LEU A 342 11.90 1.52 1.19
CA LEU A 342 12.59 0.95 2.36
C LEU A 342 13.68 1.90 2.87
N THR A 343 14.48 2.44 1.94
CA THR A 343 15.48 3.46 2.19
C THR A 343 15.26 4.64 1.22
N PRO A 344 15.29 5.89 1.70
CA PRO A 344 15.08 7.07 0.86
C PRO A 344 16.35 7.53 0.12
N ASP A 345 17.26 6.61 -0.22
CA ASP A 345 18.55 6.92 -0.86
C ASP A 345 18.41 7.67 -2.20
N PHE A 346 17.27 7.51 -2.88
CA PHE A 346 16.97 8.22 -4.13
C PHE A 346 16.88 9.75 -3.97
N LEU A 347 16.72 10.26 -2.74
CA LEU A 347 16.64 11.70 -2.47
C LEU A 347 17.94 12.43 -2.76
N ASP A 348 19.09 11.80 -2.50
CA ASP A 348 20.39 12.49 -2.51
C ASP A 348 21.07 12.53 -3.88
N GLY A 349 20.58 11.78 -4.88
CA GLY A 349 21.14 11.80 -6.25
C GLY A 349 22.59 11.33 -6.36
N ASN A 350 23.22 11.00 -5.22
CA ASN A 350 24.55 10.46 -5.09
C ASN A 350 24.45 9.03 -4.56
N SER A 351 24.97 8.07 -5.33
CA SER A 351 24.89 6.64 -5.00
C SER A 351 25.75 6.21 -3.81
N SER A 352 26.55 7.11 -3.23
CA SER A 352 27.38 6.83 -2.06
C SER A 352 26.73 7.18 -0.72
N SER A 353 25.60 7.89 -0.73
CA SER A 353 24.90 8.29 0.49
C SER A 353 23.95 7.17 0.92
N HIS A 354 24.05 6.75 2.17
CA HIS A 354 23.16 5.75 2.77
C HIS A 354 22.36 6.39 3.90
N TRP A 355 21.05 6.31 3.82
CA TRP A 355 20.17 6.82 4.86
C TRP A 355 20.08 5.83 6.01
N GLU A 356 20.32 6.30 7.24
CA GLU A 356 20.07 5.52 8.44
C GLU A 356 18.63 5.76 8.92
N ALA A 357 17.91 4.66 9.16
CA ALA A 357 16.55 4.71 9.68
C ALA A 357 16.53 4.44 11.19
N SER A 358 15.86 5.32 11.94
CA SER A 358 15.56 5.12 13.36
C SER A 358 14.06 5.23 13.60
N MET A 359 13.51 4.33 14.42
CA MET A 359 12.08 4.29 14.73
C MET A 359 11.86 4.38 16.23
N TYR A 360 10.96 5.28 16.64
CA TYR A 360 10.55 5.45 18.02
C TYR A 360 9.05 5.22 18.16
N GLU A 361 8.66 4.53 19.22
CA GLU A 361 7.26 4.37 19.59
C GLU A 361 6.95 5.27 20.79
N GLY A 362 5.77 5.91 20.75
CA GLY A 362 5.31 6.85 21.76
C GLY A 362 3.80 6.80 21.92
N ARG A 363 3.28 7.49 22.95
CA ARG A 363 1.84 7.59 23.22
C ARG A 363 1.48 8.97 23.77
N TRP A 364 0.37 9.51 23.30
CA TRP A 364 -0.29 10.66 23.93
C TRP A 364 -1.33 10.17 24.94
N VAL A 365 -1.18 10.56 26.20
CA VAL A 365 -2.07 10.16 27.30
C VAL A 365 -2.67 11.41 27.91
N ALA A 366 -4.00 11.44 28.01
CA ALA A 366 -4.74 12.57 28.55
C ALA A 366 -4.27 12.94 29.96
N GLY A 367 -4.07 14.24 30.20
CA GLY A 367 -3.58 14.77 31.48
C GLY A 367 -2.09 14.58 31.75
N THR A 368 -1.34 13.91 30.86
CA THR A 368 0.11 13.75 30.99
C THR A 368 0.84 14.19 29.73
N THR A 369 0.83 13.37 28.68
CA THR A 369 1.62 13.60 27.45
C THR A 369 0.81 14.12 26.26
N ALA A 370 -0.51 14.23 26.37
CA ALA A 370 -1.37 14.80 25.32
C ALA A 370 -1.36 16.34 25.36
N GLY A 371 -0.25 16.95 24.95
CA GLY A 371 0.00 18.38 25.09
C GLY A 371 -0.69 19.29 24.07
N GLY A 372 -1.29 18.74 23.01
CA GLY A 372 -1.88 19.53 21.91
C GLY A 372 -0.85 20.02 20.90
N CYS A 373 -1.23 20.97 20.04
CA CYS A 373 -0.32 21.60 19.08
C CYS A 373 0.24 22.93 19.60
N LEU A 374 0.98 23.66 18.76
CA LEU A 374 1.55 24.97 19.09
C LEU A 374 0.53 26.04 19.54
N ASN A 375 -0.75 25.84 19.22
CA ASN A 375 -1.83 26.71 19.70
C ASN A 375 -2.13 26.49 21.20
N ASN A 376 -1.77 25.33 21.76
CA ASN A 376 -1.94 24.95 23.15
C ASN A 376 -0.66 25.24 23.96
N ARG A 377 -0.27 26.52 24.06
CA ARG A 377 1.04 26.94 24.63
C ARG A 377 1.32 26.42 26.04
N ASP A 378 0.29 26.30 26.89
CA ASP A 378 0.45 25.88 28.29
C ASP A 378 0.74 24.39 28.46
N SER A 379 0.42 23.56 27.45
CA SER A 379 0.54 22.11 27.50
C SER A 379 1.43 21.51 26.41
N PHE A 380 1.75 22.26 25.34
CA PHE A 380 2.50 21.75 24.19
C PHE A 380 3.81 21.06 24.57
N TRP A 381 4.51 21.60 25.58
CA TRP A 381 5.79 21.09 26.06
C TRP A 381 5.70 19.69 26.71
N THR A 382 4.50 19.23 27.08
CA THR A 382 4.30 17.90 27.70
C THR A 382 4.23 16.77 26.67
N ASN A 383 4.12 17.08 25.38
CA ASN A 383 4.26 16.08 24.32
C ASN A 383 5.61 15.35 24.42
N PRO A 384 5.69 14.07 24.00
CA PRO A 384 6.98 13.36 23.91
C PRO A 384 7.99 14.15 23.07
N GLN A 385 9.28 14.09 23.42
CA GLN A 385 10.33 14.82 22.71
C GLN A 385 11.42 13.85 22.27
N TYR A 386 11.83 13.96 21.01
CA TYR A 386 12.86 13.11 20.41
C TYR A 386 14.00 13.96 19.89
N ARG A 387 15.25 13.53 20.10
CA ARG A 387 16.44 14.27 19.68
C ARG A 387 17.05 13.62 18.45
N ILE A 388 17.31 14.43 17.42
CA ILE A 388 18.09 14.02 16.24
C ILE A 388 19.40 14.79 16.24
N LYS A 389 20.50 14.08 15.96
CA LYS A 389 21.82 14.67 15.75
C LYS A 389 22.17 14.49 14.28
N VAL A 390 22.51 15.59 13.60
CA VAL A 390 22.96 15.58 12.21
C VAL A 390 24.45 15.87 12.23
N ASP A 391 25.30 14.85 12.14
CA ASP A 391 26.74 15.00 12.34
C ASP A 391 27.44 15.78 11.22
N GLN A 392 26.98 15.62 9.98
CA GLN A 392 27.47 16.33 8.80
C GLN A 392 26.28 16.76 7.93
N ILE A 393 26.38 17.95 7.33
CA ILE A 393 25.41 18.45 6.36
C ILE A 393 26.02 18.17 4.98
N ASP A 394 25.73 16.99 4.45
CA ASP A 394 26.32 16.50 3.20
C ASP A 394 25.48 16.89 1.96
N SER A 395 24.20 17.23 2.15
CA SER A 395 23.29 17.63 1.08
C SER A 395 22.28 18.71 1.55
N GLU A 396 21.41 19.17 0.64
CA GLU A 396 20.27 20.04 1.00
C GLU A 396 19.23 19.32 1.87
N LYS A 397 19.19 17.97 1.85
CA LYS A 397 18.19 17.14 2.56
C LYS A 397 18.90 16.11 3.43
N ASN A 398 19.00 16.37 4.74
CA ASN A 398 19.75 15.50 5.66
C ASN A 398 18.84 14.65 6.58
N THR A 399 17.52 14.86 6.56
CA THR A 399 16.59 14.15 7.44
C THR A 399 15.20 14.03 6.80
N LEU A 400 14.59 12.84 6.89
CA LEU A 400 13.20 12.60 6.56
C LEU A 400 12.49 12.10 7.82
N VAL A 401 11.42 12.78 8.24
CA VAL A 401 10.64 12.43 9.42
C VAL A 401 9.24 11.99 8.99
N SER A 402 8.85 10.79 9.38
CA SER A 402 7.49 10.28 9.22
C SER A 402 6.85 10.04 10.58
N LEU A 403 5.64 10.55 10.77
CA LEU A 403 4.85 10.37 12.00
C LEU A 403 3.59 9.58 11.67
N MET A 404 3.39 8.48 12.39
CA MET A 404 2.27 7.56 12.18
C MET A 404 1.47 7.38 13.47
N GLN A 405 0.14 7.34 13.35
CA GLN A 405 -0.75 6.96 14.45
C GLN A 405 -1.13 5.49 14.36
N LYS A 406 -1.08 4.79 15.49
CA LYS A 406 -1.50 3.39 15.60
C LYS A 406 -2.94 3.33 16.11
N PRO A 407 -3.85 2.64 15.40
CA PRO A 407 -5.23 2.52 15.82
C PRO A 407 -5.38 1.62 17.05
N ASP A 408 -6.40 1.90 17.86
CA ASP A 408 -6.80 1.08 19.01
C ASP A 408 -7.89 0.05 18.66
N LYS A 409 -8.54 0.21 17.49
CA LYS A 409 -9.54 -0.72 16.95
C LYS A 409 -8.97 -1.57 15.83
N TRP A 410 -9.51 -2.78 15.69
CA TRP A 410 -9.22 -3.66 14.56
C TRP A 410 -9.97 -3.21 13.30
N ASN A 411 -11.30 -3.08 13.38
CA ASN A 411 -12.11 -2.67 12.24
C ASN A 411 -11.85 -1.21 11.86
N ARG A 412 -11.49 -0.98 10.60
CA ARG A 412 -11.10 0.33 10.07
C ARG A 412 -12.20 1.38 10.21
N HIS A 413 -13.47 1.03 9.99
CA HIS A 413 -14.60 1.95 10.17
C HIS A 413 -14.83 2.42 11.61
N LEU A 414 -14.25 1.76 12.61
CA LEU A 414 -14.33 2.16 14.01
C LEU A 414 -13.13 3.03 14.45
N ILE A 415 -12.12 3.17 13.60
CA ILE A 415 -10.91 3.93 13.91
C ILE A 415 -11.24 5.42 13.85
N GLN A 416 -10.92 6.13 14.92
CA GLN A 416 -10.94 7.59 14.94
C GLN A 416 -9.52 8.11 14.72
N ASN A 417 -9.27 8.70 13.55
CA ASN A 417 -8.00 9.34 13.27
C ASN A 417 -7.94 10.73 13.91
N HIS A 418 -6.81 11.04 14.53
CA HIS A 418 -6.53 12.37 15.05
C HIS A 418 -5.75 13.21 14.05
N HIS A 419 -5.91 14.52 14.12
CA HIS A 419 -5.02 15.45 13.43
C HIS A 419 -3.66 15.41 14.12
N ILE A 420 -2.66 14.90 13.43
CA ILE A 420 -1.29 14.77 13.94
C ILE A 420 -0.34 15.64 13.12
N GLY A 421 0.78 15.99 13.74
CA GLY A 421 1.89 16.68 13.08
C GLY A 421 3.10 16.70 13.99
N PHE A 422 4.12 17.47 13.64
CA PHE A 422 5.26 17.69 14.52
C PHE A 422 5.91 19.04 14.24
N SER A 423 6.67 19.53 15.22
CA SER A 423 7.51 20.73 15.10
C SER A 423 8.96 20.34 15.34
N VAL A 424 9.87 20.90 14.56
CA VAL A 424 11.31 20.67 14.70
C VAL A 424 11.98 21.95 15.21
N TYR A 425 12.76 21.85 16.29
CA TYR A 425 13.48 22.97 16.89
C TYR A 425 14.97 22.70 16.90
N GLU A 426 15.78 23.68 16.52
CA GLU A 426 17.22 23.64 16.75
C GLU A 426 17.52 23.87 18.24
N VAL A 427 18.38 23.04 18.81
CA VAL A 427 18.78 23.13 20.22
C VAL A 427 20.06 23.91 20.32
N HIS A 428 21.16 23.35 19.81
CA HIS A 428 22.51 23.89 19.68
C HIS A 428 23.07 23.35 18.35
N SER A 429 23.95 24.10 17.66
CA SER A 429 24.45 23.79 16.31
C SER A 429 24.52 22.27 16.02
N LEU A 430 23.71 21.79 15.07
CA LEU A 430 23.61 20.38 14.61
C LEU A 430 22.76 19.39 15.46
N LEU A 431 22.07 19.85 16.51
CA LEU A 431 21.11 19.05 17.29
C LEU A 431 19.69 19.62 17.19
N PHE A 432 18.73 18.77 16.82
CA PHE A 432 17.33 19.12 16.67
C PHE A 432 16.42 18.34 17.63
N PHE A 433 15.34 18.96 18.11
CA PHE A 433 14.24 18.29 18.79
C PHE A 433 13.03 18.18 17.87
N ILE A 434 12.44 16.99 17.82
CA ILE A 434 11.12 16.74 17.24
C ILE A 434 10.11 16.69 18.37
N PHE A 435 9.08 17.51 18.26
CA PHE A 435 7.90 17.52 19.11
C PHE A 435 6.72 16.99 18.31
N PRO A 436 6.38 15.70 18.41
CA PRO A 436 5.16 15.16 17.82
C PRO A 436 3.95 15.72 18.57
N GLN A 437 2.97 16.18 17.81
CA GLN A 437 1.75 16.79 18.33
C GLN A 437 0.52 16.04 17.82
N CYS A 438 -0.49 15.96 18.68
CA CYS A 438 -1.81 15.45 18.36
C CYS A 438 -2.82 16.53 18.77
N VAL A 439 -3.66 16.96 17.85
CA VAL A 439 -4.80 17.85 18.12
C VAL A 439 -6.02 16.98 18.33
N ALA A 440 -6.28 16.63 19.58
CA ALA A 440 -7.61 16.15 19.94
C ALA A 440 -8.54 17.37 20.01
N LEU A 441 -9.48 17.48 19.08
CA LEU A 441 -10.66 18.30 19.28
C LEU A 441 -11.45 17.62 20.41
N LEU A 442 -11.34 18.14 21.64
CA LEU A 442 -12.24 17.77 22.72
C LEU A 442 -13.65 18.30 22.46
#